data_AF-A0A7X5TGP0-F1
#
_entry.id   AF-A0A7X5TGP0-F1
#
_cell.length_a   1.000
_cell.length_b   1.000
_cell.length_c   1.000
_cell.angle_alpha   90.00
_cell.angle_beta   90.00
_cell.angle_gamma   90.00
#
_symmetry.space_group_name_H-M   'P 1'
#
loop_
_entity.id
_entity.type
_entity.pdbx_description
1 polymer ?
#
loop_
_entity_poly.entity_id
_entity_poly.type
_entity_poly.pdbx_seq_one_letter_code
_entity_poly.pdbx_strand_id
1 'polypeptide(L)' 'MSYSMQRIEEMAEEIISGLFADGKTPMEQFGINWKQAERLERNAPQVVMGYEPDEGCLQHAR' A
#
# COMPACT_ATOMS: atom_id res chain seq x y z
N MET A 1 -19.00 -18.88 -0.60
CA MET A 1 -18.73 -18.33 0.75
C MET A 1 -18.51 -16.84 0.59
N SER A 2 -19.35 -16.00 1.21
CA SER A 2 -19.13 -14.54 1.25
C SER A 2 -18.39 -14.21 2.55
N TYR A 3 -17.27 -13.50 2.43
CA TYR A 3 -16.56 -12.96 3.59
C TYR A 3 -17.26 -11.69 4.07
N SER A 4 -17.30 -11.46 5.39
CA SER A 4 -17.69 -10.15 5.93
C SER A 4 -16.59 -9.14 5.65
N MET A 5 -16.95 -7.86 5.56
CA MET A 5 -15.98 -6.78 5.32
C MET A 5 -14.88 -6.74 6.39
N GLN A 6 -15.26 -6.93 7.66
CA GLN A 6 -14.33 -7.06 8.79
C GLN A 6 -13.30 -8.18 8.58
N ARG A 7 -13.71 -9.33 8.03
CA ARG A 7 -12.80 -10.45 7.79
C ARG A 7 -11.85 -10.19 6.61
N ILE A 8 -12.27 -9.37 5.65
CA ILE A 8 -11.40 -8.91 4.56
C ILE A 8 -10.36 -7.94 5.11
N GLU A 9 -10.75 -7.03 6.00
CA GLU A 9 -9.85 -6.08 6.66
C GLU A 9 -8.80 -6.78 7.53
N GLU A 10 -9.21 -7.74 8.37
CA GLU A 10 -8.28 -8.55 9.19
C GLU A 10 -7.27 -9.31 8.33
N MET A 11 -7.74 -9.93 7.23
CA MET A 11 -6.85 -10.62 6.29
C MET A 11 -5.88 -9.65 5.60
N ALA A 12 -6.33 -8.45 5.26
CA ALA A 12 -5.48 -7.43 4.65
C ALA A 12 -4.42 -6.95 5.64
N GLU A 13 -4.78 -6.71 6.90
CA GLU A 13 -3.85 -6.30 7.97
C GLU A 13 -2.77 -7.36 8.21
N GLU A 14 -3.14 -8.64 8.26
CA GLU A 14 -2.19 -9.75 8.41
C GLU A 14 -1.19 -9.82 7.23
N ILE A 15 -1.70 -9.68 6.00
CA ILE A 15 -0.87 -9.67 4.79
C ILE A 15 0.07 -8.47 4.77
N ILE A 16 -0.44 -7.28 5.04
CA ILE A 16 0.34 -6.04 5.06
C ILE A 16 1.40 -6.12 6.17
N SER A 17 1.04 -6.58 7.37
CA SER A 17 1.98 -6.75 8.48
C SER A 17 3.10 -7.72 8.12
N GLY A 18 2.78 -8.86 7.50
CA GLY A 18 3.79 -9.81 7.00
C GLY A 18 4.70 -9.22 5.91
N LEU A 19 4.14 -8.38 5.04
CA LEU A 19 4.88 -7.63 4.00
C LEU A 19 5.74 -6.49 4.56
N PHE A 20 5.67 -6.13 5.84
CA PHE A 20 6.53 -5.06 6.38
C PHE A 20 7.24 -5.44 7.69
N ALA A 21 7.09 -6.69 8.14
CA ALA A 21 7.65 -7.20 9.39
C ALA A 21 9.19 -7.18 9.45
N ASP A 22 9.87 -7.29 8.30
CA ASP A 22 11.33 -7.37 8.22
C ASP A 22 12.03 -6.00 8.27
N GLY A 23 11.28 -4.90 8.36
CA GLY A 23 11.85 -3.54 8.29
C GLY A 23 12.45 -3.19 6.91
N LYS A 24 12.21 -4.04 5.90
CA LYS A 24 12.60 -3.79 4.51
C LYS A 24 11.75 -2.68 3.93
N THR A 25 12.38 -1.80 3.18
CA THR A 25 11.66 -0.86 2.32
C THR A 25 10.84 -1.63 1.27
N PRO A 26 9.72 -1.07 0.77
CA PRO A 26 8.98 -1.68 -0.33
C PRO A 26 9.87 -2.08 -1.51
N MET A 27 10.87 -1.25 -1.84
CA MET A 27 11.83 -1.54 -2.91
C MET A 27 12.65 -2.81 -2.64
N GLU A 28 13.17 -2.96 -1.41
CA GLU A 28 13.95 -4.15 -1.01
C GLU A 28 13.09 -5.41 -1.00
N GLN A 29 11.83 -5.30 -0.57
CA GLN A 29 10.93 -6.43 -0.54
C GLN A 29 10.53 -6.92 -1.93
N PHE A 30 10.18 -6.01 -2.83
CA PHE A 30 9.78 -6.37 -4.18
C PHE A 30 10.96 -6.56 -5.13
N GLY A 31 12.20 -6.32 -4.66
CA GLY A 31 13.40 -6.44 -5.48
C GLY A 31 13.43 -5.46 -6.65
N ILE A 32 12.81 -4.29 -6.49
CA ILE A 32 12.69 -3.27 -7.53
C ILE A 32 13.57 -2.06 -7.23
N ASN A 33 14.10 -1.44 -8.28
CA ASN A 33 14.82 -0.17 -8.17
C ASN A 33 13.92 1.03 -8.51
N TRP A 34 14.45 2.24 -8.26
CA TRP A 34 13.72 3.49 -8.48
C TRP A 34 13.21 3.67 -9.92
N LYS A 35 14.01 3.27 -10.92
CA LYS A 35 13.61 3.34 -12.34
C LYS A 35 12.44 2.41 -12.66
N GLN A 36 12.35 1.27 -11.99
CA GLN A 36 11.23 0.35 -12.12
C GLN A 36 9.98 0.89 -11.41
N ALA A 37 10.14 1.52 -10.24
CA ALA A 37 9.05 2.20 -9.54
C ALA A 37 8.48 3.37 -10.36
N GLU A 38 9.32 4.23 -10.91
CA GLU A 38 8.94 5.35 -11.80
C GLU A 38 8.19 4.85 -13.05
N ARG A 39 8.63 3.73 -13.63
CA ARG A 39 7.90 3.09 -14.73
C ARG A 39 6.54 2.55 -14.30
N LEU A 40 6.42 2.06 -13.07
CA LEU A 40 5.14 1.58 -12.53
C LEU A 40 4.17 2.76 -12.38
N GLU A 41 4.63 3.88 -11.84
CA GLU A 41 3.85 5.12 -11.67
C GLU A 41 3.33 5.65 -13.01
N ARG A 42 4.15 5.59 -14.08
CA ARG A 42 3.73 6.05 -15.41
C ARG A 42 2.79 5.10 -16.14
N ASN A 43 2.93 3.79 -15.97
CA ASN A 43 2.20 2.79 -16.76
C ASN A 43 0.99 2.19 -16.01
N ALA A 44 1.01 2.25 -14.69
CA ALA A 44 -0.04 1.75 -13.80
C ALA A 44 -0.19 2.69 -12.58
N PRO A 45 -0.57 3.97 -12.82
CA PRO A 45 -0.68 4.98 -11.75
C PRO A 45 -1.65 4.57 -10.63
N GLN A 46 -2.61 3.67 -10.90
CA GLN A 46 -3.53 3.12 -9.91
C GLN A 46 -2.91 2.12 -8.94
N VAL A 47 -1.73 1.58 -9.25
CA VAL A 47 -1.00 0.61 -8.41
C VAL A 47 -0.05 1.34 -7.46
N VAL A 48 0.43 2.50 -7.88
CA VAL A 48 1.19 3.40 -7.02
C VAL A 48 0.18 4.24 -6.23
N MET A 49 0.47 4.54 -4.96
CA MET A 49 -0.36 5.49 -4.20
C MET A 49 -0.31 6.84 -4.89
N GLY A 50 -1.28 7.11 -5.77
CA GLY A 50 -1.57 8.44 -6.24
C GLY A 50 -1.96 9.25 -5.01
N TYR A 51 -1.17 10.28 -4.70
CA TYR A 51 -1.48 11.25 -3.67
C TYR A 51 -2.69 12.09 -4.13
N GLU A 52 -3.88 11.50 -4.16
CA GLU A 52 -5.08 12.30 -3.93
C GLU A 52 -5.20 12.38 -2.41
N PRO A 53 -4.78 13.49 -1.77
CA PRO A 53 -4.97 13.63 -0.35
C PRO A 53 -6.47 13.54 -0.09
N ASP A 54 -6.89 12.47 0.57
CA ASP A 54 -8.23 12.42 1.14
C ASP A 54 -8.32 13.58 2.14
N GLU A 55 -9.13 14.60 1.82
CA GLU A 55 -9.37 15.76 2.68
C GLU A 55 -9.89 15.33 4.08
N GLY A 56 -10.36 14.09 4.25
CA GLY A 56 -10.72 13.49 5.52
C GLY A 56 -9.55 13.11 6.44
N CYS A 57 -8.37 12.77 5.90
CA CYS A 57 -7.22 12.35 6.71
C CYS A 57 -6.48 13.51 7.39
N LEU A 58 -6.61 14.73 6.85
CA LEU A 58 -5.96 15.94 7.39
C LEU A 58 -6.69 16.55 8.60
N GLN A 59 -7.89 16.07 8.94
CA GLN A 59 -8.72 16.66 10.00
C GLN A 59 -8.40 16.15 11.42
N HIS A 60 -7.54 15.14 11.57
CA HIS A 60 -7.16 14.58 12.88
C HIS A 60 -5.80 15.07 13.42
N ALA A 61 -5.22 16.13 12.83
CA ALA A 61 -3.96 16.72 13.28
C ALA A 61 -4.14 18.08 14.00
N ARG A 62 -5.26 18.28 14.72
CA ARG A 62 -5.46 19.44 15.60
C ARG A 62 -5.64 19.02 17.06
#